data_AF-A0A976KCU9-F1
#
_entry.id   AF-A0A976KCU9-F1
#
_cell.length_a   1.000
_cell.length_b   1.000
_cell.length_c   1.000
_cell.angle_alpha   90.00
_cell.angle_beta   90.00
_cell.angle_gamma   90.00
#
_symmetry.space_group_name_H-M   'P 1'
#
loop_
_entity.id
_entity.type
_entity.pdbx_description
1 polymer ?
#
loop_
_entity_poly.entity_id
_entity_poly.type
_entity_poly.pdbx_seq_one_letter_code
_entity_poly.pdbx_strand_id
1 'polypeptide(L)' 'MAQGCAARYRARNPRATPLYRLFETHFDEVRGQWEERFERRCGFWRGFVDEQVRRYLDCGLFENGFARIRCPDCT' A
#
# COMPACT_ATOMS: atom_id res chain seq x y z
N MET A 1 -24.57 13.81 -31.14
CA MET A 1 -24.05 12.46 -30.82
C MET A 1 -22.54 12.56 -30.62
N ALA A 2 -22.08 12.97 -29.43
CA ALA A 2 -20.65 13.10 -29.16
C ALA A 2 -20.12 11.75 -28.67
N GLN A 3 -19.33 11.10 -29.52
CA GLN A 3 -18.67 9.83 -29.24
C GLN A 3 -17.68 10.03 -28.08
N GLY A 4 -17.88 9.28 -27.00
CA GLY A 4 -16.94 9.25 -25.89
C GLY A 4 -15.58 8.74 -26.38
N CYS A 5 -14.57 9.58 -26.26
CA CYS A 5 -13.18 9.18 -26.48
C CYS A 5 -12.85 8.10 -25.45
N ALA A 6 -12.65 6.86 -25.88
CA ALA A 6 -12.18 5.80 -25.00
C ALA A 6 -10.86 6.27 -24.37
N ALA A 7 -10.87 6.51 -23.06
CA ALA A 7 -9.71 7.03 -22.35
C ALA A 7 -8.52 6.10 -22.63
N ARG A 8 -7.48 6.64 -23.29
CA ARG A 8 -6.26 5.88 -23.57
C ARG A 8 -5.70 5.40 -22.23
N TYR A 9 -5.45 4.10 -22.11
CA TYR A 9 -4.82 3.54 -20.92
C TYR A 9 -3.49 4.26 -20.68
N ARG A 10 -3.35 4.86 -19.49
CA ARG A 10 -2.10 5.44 -19.03
C ARG A 10 -1.43 4.42 -18.12
N ALA A 11 -0.19 4.05 -18.44
CA ALA A 11 0.61 3.19 -17.58
C ALA A 11 0.67 3.79 -16.16
N ARG A 12 0.40 2.96 -15.16
CA ARG A 12 0.50 3.34 -13.75
C ARG A 12 1.96 3.59 -13.39
N ASN A 13 2.21 4.58 -12.54
CA ASN A 13 3.51 4.78 -11.90
C ASN A 13 3.33 4.67 -10.37
N PRO A 14 3.42 3.45 -9.80
CA PRO A 14 3.17 3.25 -8.38
C PRO A 14 4.14 4.01 -7.48
N ARG A 15 5.40 4.17 -7.88
CA ARG A 15 6.43 4.96 -7.16
C ARG A 15 6.07 6.45 -7.00
N ALA A 16 5.20 6.96 -7.87
CA ALA A 16 4.67 8.32 -7.74
C ALA A 16 3.50 8.43 -6.76
N THR A 17 2.92 7.30 -6.31
CA THR A 17 1.78 7.32 -5.39
C THR A 17 2.23 7.63 -3.96
N PRO A 18 1.41 8.37 -3.18
CA PRO A 18 1.74 8.70 -1.79
C PRO A 18 1.98 7.46 -0.91
N LEU A 19 1.14 6.41 -1.09
CA LEU A 19 1.25 5.20 -0.27
C LEU A 19 2.57 4.46 -0.51
N TYR A 20 2.97 4.31 -1.77
CA TYR A 20 4.23 3.67 -2.11
C TYR A 20 5.41 4.40 -1.46
N ARG A 21 5.47 5.73 -1.59
CA ARG A 21 6.54 6.54 -1.00
C ARG A 21 6.59 6.41 0.53
N LEU A 22 5.43 6.37 1.18
CA LEU A 22 5.34 6.22 2.62
C LEU A 22 5.95 4.88 3.08
N PHE A 23 5.57 3.78 2.43
CA PHE A 23 6.15 2.47 2.75
C PHE A 23 7.64 2.41 2.43
N GLU A 24 8.05 2.87 1.24
CA GLU A 24 9.46 2.87 0.82
C GLU A 24 10.34 3.68 1.77
N THR A 25 9.82 4.75 2.37
CA THR A 25 10.60 5.66 3.24
C THR A 25 10.61 5.21 4.70
N HIS A 26 9.50 4.73 5.24
CA HIS A 26 9.33 4.59 6.70
C HIS A 26 9.12 3.17 7.19
N PHE A 27 8.95 2.17 6.32
CA PHE A 27 8.59 0.83 6.77
C PHE A 27 9.64 0.20 7.68
N ASP A 28 10.93 0.31 7.32
CA ASP A 28 12.02 -0.25 8.12
C ASP A 28 12.16 0.44 9.48
N GLU A 29 11.91 1.74 9.55
CA GLU A 29 11.88 2.50 10.81
C GLU A 29 10.74 2.00 11.71
N VAL A 30 9.53 1.85 11.16
CA VAL A 30 8.37 1.34 11.91
C VAL A 30 8.65 -0.07 12.42
N ARG A 31 9.22 -0.94 11.58
CA ARG A 31 9.58 -2.31 11.96
C ARG A 31 10.61 -2.31 13.09
N GLY A 32 11.69 -1.54 12.96
CA GLY A 32 12.75 -1.48 13.97
C GLY A 32 12.30 -0.90 15.31
N GLN A 33 11.25 -0.09 15.30
CA GLN A 33 10.69 0.55 16.50
C GLN A 33 9.44 -0.18 17.05
N TRP A 34 9.05 -1.32 16.46
CA TRP A 34 7.76 -1.95 16.75
C TRP A 34 7.61 -2.43 18.18
N GLU A 35 8.58 -3.22 18.64
CA GLU A 35 8.56 -3.84 19.97
C GLU A 35 8.46 -2.77 21.08
N GLU A 36 9.25 -1.70 20.95
CA GLU A 36 9.30 -0.63 21.95
C GLU A 36 8.03 0.24 21.95
N ARG A 37 7.54 0.64 20.77
CA ARG A 37 6.53 1.72 20.66
C ARG A 37 5.11 1.22 20.44
N PHE A 38 4.95 0.05 19.82
CA PHE A 38 3.66 -0.37 19.28
C PHE A 38 3.18 -1.72 19.79
N GLU A 39 4.08 -2.64 20.15
CA GLU A 39 3.72 -4.00 20.54
C GLU A 39 2.70 -4.05 21.69
N ARG A 40 2.89 -3.22 22.72
CA ARG A 40 1.97 -3.15 23.88
C ARG A 40 0.52 -2.83 23.50
N ARG A 41 0.30 -2.14 22.38
CA ARG A 41 -1.04 -1.70 21.92
C ARG A 41 -1.54 -2.51 20.74
N CYS A 42 -0.65 -2.92 19.85
CA CYS A 42 -0.95 -3.52 18.56
C CYS A 42 -0.66 -5.03 18.50
N GLY A 43 -0.03 -5.58 19.54
CA GLY A 43 0.48 -6.95 19.57
C GLY A 43 1.85 -7.09 18.90
N PHE A 44 2.42 -8.28 19.02
CA PHE A 44 3.75 -8.59 18.47
C PHE A 44 3.81 -8.43 16.94
N TRP A 45 5.00 -8.16 16.42
CA TRP A 45 5.20 -8.04 14.98
C TRP A 45 4.93 -9.36 14.27
N ARG A 46 4.05 -9.34 13.27
CA ARG A 46 3.69 -10.55 12.51
C ARG A 46 4.55 -10.61 11.26
N GLY A 47 5.42 -11.62 11.16
CA GLY A 47 6.39 -11.73 10.06
C GLY A 47 5.79 -11.73 8.64
N PHE A 48 4.51 -12.09 8.47
CA PHE A 48 3.86 -11.96 7.15
C PHE A 48 3.76 -10.51 6.67
N VAL A 49 3.79 -9.52 7.57
CA VAL A 49 3.71 -8.09 7.24
C VAL A 49 4.90 -7.67 6.38
N ASP A 50 6.10 -8.15 6.70
CA ASP A 50 7.30 -7.92 5.89
C ASP A 50 7.13 -8.43 4.46
N GLU A 51 6.59 -9.63 4.32
CA GLU A 51 6.36 -10.24 3.03
C GLU A 51 5.34 -9.46 2.20
N GLN A 52 4.22 -9.03 2.80
CA GLN A 52 3.19 -8.28 2.09
C GLN A 52 3.69 -6.90 1.65
N VAL A 53 4.43 -6.19 2.51
CA VAL A 53 4.98 -4.88 2.14
C VAL A 53 6.03 -5.03 1.05
N ARG A 54 6.91 -6.04 1.12
CA ARG A 54 7.88 -6.30 0.05
C ARG A 54 7.20 -6.58 -1.29
N ARG A 55 6.21 -7.48 -1.33
CA ARG A 55 5.46 -7.81 -2.55
C ARG A 55 4.73 -6.61 -3.14
N TYR A 56 4.20 -5.73 -2.28
CA TYR A 56 3.64 -4.46 -2.72
C TYR A 56 4.71 -3.51 -3.27
N LEU A 57 5.87 -3.37 -2.64
CA LEU A 57 6.94 -2.50 -3.13
C LEU A 57 7.57 -3.02 -4.45
N ASP A 58 7.50 -4.33 -4.72
CA ASP A 58 8.00 -4.91 -5.98
C ASP A 58 7.24 -4.39 -7.23
N CYS A 59 5.94 -4.07 -7.10
CA CYS A 59 5.09 -3.75 -8.27
C CYS A 59 4.03 -2.65 -8.05
N GLY A 60 3.79 -2.25 -6.81
CA GLY A 60 2.81 -1.28 -6.37
C GLY A 60 1.34 -1.65 -6.61
N LEU A 61 1.06 -2.93 -6.88
CA LEU A 61 -0.30 -3.45 -6.99
C LEU A 61 -0.84 -3.82 -5.60
N PHE A 62 -2.01 -3.30 -5.25
CA PHE A 62 -2.63 -3.61 -3.96
C PHE A 62 -2.95 -5.09 -3.81
N GLU A 63 -3.27 -5.80 -4.89
CA GLU A 63 -3.56 -7.25 -4.87
C GLU A 63 -2.39 -8.09 -4.32
N ASN A 64 -1.17 -7.54 -4.30
CA ASN A 64 0.03 -8.18 -3.77
C ASN A 64 0.28 -7.89 -2.27
N GLY A 65 -0.80 -7.76 -1.48
CA GLY A 65 -0.72 -7.74 -0.02
C GLY A 65 -1.65 -6.78 0.72
N PHE A 66 -2.51 -6.07 -0.02
CA PHE A 66 -3.46 -5.11 0.50
C PHE A 66 -4.89 -5.41 0.05
N ALA A 67 -5.83 -5.35 0.98
CA ALA A 67 -7.25 -5.36 0.65
C ALA A 67 -7.68 -3.98 0.16
N ARG A 68 -8.35 -3.93 -1.00
CA ARG A 68 -8.97 -2.70 -1.48
C ARG A 68 -10.44 -2.70 -1.07
N ILE A 69 -10.75 -1.91 -0.05
CA ILE A 69 -12.13 -1.71 0.41
C ILE A 69 -12.71 -0.45 -0.23
N ARG A 70 -14.00 -0.50 -0.59
CA ARG A 70 -14.77 0.66 -1.06
C ARG A 70 -15.77 1.03 0.03
N CYS A 71 -15.78 2.28 0.44
CA CYS A 71 -16.88 2.80 1.26
C CYS A 71 -18.14 2.88 0.38
N PRO A 72 -19.26 2.24 0.76
CA PRO A 72 -20.48 2.26 -0.04
C PRO A 72 -21.06 3.68 -0.20
N ASP A 73 -20.79 4.56 0.77
CA ASP A 73 -21.31 5.94 0.79
C ASP A 73 -20.38 6.94 0.07
N CYS A 74 -19.15 6.56 -0.26
CA CYS A 74 -18.20 7.43 -0.98
C CYS A 74 -18.15 7.08 -2.47
N THR A 75 -18.33 8.10 -3.33
CA THR A 75 -18.24 7.95 -4.79
C THR A 75 -16.84 8.28 -5.29
#